data_AF-A0A834MVF7-F1
#
_entry.id   AF-A0A834MVF7-F1
#
_cell.length_a   1.000
_cell.length_b   1.000
_cell.length_c   1.000
_cell.angle_alpha   90.00
_cell.angle_beta   90.00
_cell.angle_gamma   90.00
#
_symmetry.space_group_name_H-M   'P 1'
#
loop_
_entity.id
_entity.type
_entity.pdbx_description
1 polymer ?
#
loop_
_entity_poly.entity_id
_entity_poly.type
_entity_poly.pdbx_seq_one_letter_code
_entity_poly.pdbx_strand_id
1 'polypeptide(L)'
;MSLNTAHANGGVLIHAGEVILLYCDNVSMEFHGQEQPAFIGTKRGRLYLTTHRMIFNAKNPNEEMKSFSFPFITLSEVELEQPIFGANCIRGKCRAQPNGNWIGECKFKLYFKSGGAIEFGQAMLRAAEMAQRNGPEHDAPPPYTPPTSGWYAAPPVAYLAPATRNYGWMPPVNVFPDAPPANSVFMTEMPPPYPGINSPYQGYASGAPQHPQGAWGGVNQQSNWVPTQPNGAPGLANPSYPLGDTKAAEATQSAYYDPNRPQCAYVPPPAYYESPPSFQQATEKKDQ
;
A
#
# COMPACT_ATOMS: atom_id res chain seq x y z
N MET A 1 1.19 17.31 3.67
CA MET A 1 0.73 16.78 2.37
C MET A 1 1.84 16.86 1.34
N SER A 2 1.97 15.85 0.46
CA SER A 2 2.92 15.91 -0.67
C SER A 2 2.34 15.36 -1.98
N LEU A 3 2.83 15.91 -3.09
CA LEU A 3 2.46 15.60 -4.45
C LEU A 3 3.50 14.68 -5.10
N ASN A 4 3.06 13.61 -5.76
CA ASN A 4 3.90 12.70 -6.54
C ASN A 4 5.05 12.05 -5.74
N THR A 5 4.77 11.71 -4.47
CA THR A 5 5.75 11.11 -3.53
C THR A 5 5.40 9.69 -3.07
N ALA A 6 4.18 9.21 -3.36
CA ALA A 6 3.62 7.96 -2.82
C ALA A 6 3.16 7.02 -3.93
N HIS A 7 3.97 6.89 -4.99
CA HIS A 7 3.76 5.94 -6.06
C HIS A 7 5.09 5.36 -6.55
N ALA A 8 5.01 4.15 -7.09
CA ALA A 8 6.11 3.48 -7.79
C ALA A 8 5.49 2.56 -8.84
N ASN A 9 6.03 2.53 -10.07
CA ASN A 9 5.59 1.64 -11.15
C ASN A 9 4.05 1.56 -11.35
N GLY A 10 3.36 2.71 -11.26
CA GLY A 10 1.88 2.78 -11.39
C GLY A 10 1.08 2.26 -10.19
N GLY A 11 1.75 1.80 -9.13
CA GLY A 11 1.17 1.38 -7.85
C GLY A 11 1.43 2.35 -6.71
N VAL A 12 0.97 1.97 -5.52
CA VAL A 12 1.14 2.73 -4.28
C VAL A 12 2.52 2.46 -3.68
N LEU A 13 3.16 3.49 -3.14
CA LEU A 13 4.42 3.38 -2.40
C LEU A 13 4.20 3.69 -0.92
N ILE A 14 4.53 2.72 -0.06
CA ILE A 14 4.44 2.82 1.40
C ILE A 14 5.81 2.73 2.08
N HIS A 15 5.88 3.15 3.33
CA HIS A 15 7.09 3.07 4.16
C HIS A 15 7.22 1.72 4.87
N ALA A 16 8.43 1.36 5.30
CA ALA A 16 8.66 0.17 6.10
C ALA A 16 7.84 0.23 7.40
N GLY A 17 7.00 -0.78 7.65
CA GLY A 17 6.10 -0.80 8.81
C GLY A 17 4.79 -0.02 8.63
N GLU A 18 4.59 0.66 7.50
CA GLU A 18 3.29 1.18 7.09
C GLU A 18 2.42 0.03 6.56
N VAL A 19 1.13 0.02 6.91
CA VAL A 19 0.20 -1.05 6.48
C VAL A 19 -1.06 -0.39 5.94
N ILE A 20 -1.59 -0.90 4.84
CA ILE A 20 -2.88 -0.52 4.27
C ILE A 20 -4.01 -1.13 5.13
N LEU A 21 -4.85 -0.26 5.68
CA LEU A 21 -6.03 -0.61 6.47
C LEU A 21 -7.24 -0.85 5.58
N LEU A 22 -7.48 0.05 4.62
CA LEU A 22 -8.58 0.00 3.67
C LEU A 22 -8.08 0.35 2.27
N TYR A 23 -8.62 -0.34 1.28
CA TYR A 23 -8.46 -0.02 -0.14
C TYR A 23 -9.83 0.33 -0.73
N CYS A 24 -9.89 1.44 -1.46
CA CYS A 24 -11.09 1.85 -2.17
C CYS A 24 -10.74 2.21 -3.61
N ASP A 25 -11.39 1.53 -4.55
CA ASP A 25 -11.27 1.85 -5.96
C ASP A 25 -12.37 2.82 -6.42
N ASN A 26 -12.21 3.39 -7.62
CA ASN A 26 -13.21 4.26 -8.26
C ASN A 26 -13.52 5.54 -7.45
N VAL A 27 -12.47 6.13 -6.87
CA VAL A 27 -12.56 7.42 -6.17
C VAL A 27 -12.22 8.54 -7.15
N SER A 28 -13.01 9.61 -7.13
CA SER A 28 -12.69 10.85 -7.84
C SER A 28 -12.20 11.90 -6.84
N MET A 29 -11.14 12.62 -7.18
CA MET A 29 -10.54 13.66 -6.36
C MET A 29 -10.55 14.99 -7.10
N GLU A 30 -10.93 16.06 -6.39
CA GLU A 30 -10.91 17.43 -6.88
C GLU A 30 -10.23 18.34 -5.86
N PHE A 31 -9.58 19.39 -6.36
CA PHE A 31 -8.94 20.40 -5.55
C PHE A 31 -9.48 21.79 -5.86
N HIS A 32 -9.44 22.67 -4.86
CA HIS A 32 -9.73 24.10 -5.02
C HIS A 32 -8.66 24.92 -4.30
N GLY A 33 -8.28 26.06 -4.89
CA GLY A 33 -7.29 26.99 -4.33
C GLY A 33 -5.84 26.71 -4.72
N GLN A 34 -5.59 25.80 -5.68
CA GLN A 34 -4.27 25.55 -6.24
C GLN A 34 -4.34 25.54 -7.77
N GLU A 35 -3.41 26.26 -8.42
CA GLU A 35 -3.41 26.51 -9.87
C GLU A 35 -2.38 25.66 -10.63
N GLN A 36 -1.44 25.02 -9.93
CA GLN A 36 -0.51 24.09 -10.56
C GLN A 36 -1.28 22.99 -11.32
N PRO A 37 -0.90 22.64 -12.56
CA PRO A 37 -1.72 21.78 -13.43
C PRO A 37 -2.00 20.37 -12.87
N ALA A 38 -1.14 19.85 -11.97
CA ALA A 38 -1.41 18.65 -11.18
C ALA A 38 -2.71 18.69 -10.36
N PHE A 39 -3.19 19.87 -9.96
CA PHE A 39 -4.39 20.07 -9.13
C PHE A 39 -5.63 20.42 -9.96
N ILE A 40 -5.47 20.68 -11.26
CA ILE A 40 -6.57 21.11 -12.13
C ILE A 40 -7.39 19.92 -12.61
N GLY A 41 -8.72 20.07 -12.51
CA GLY A 41 -9.69 19.08 -12.98
C GLY A 41 -9.90 17.90 -12.03
N THR A 42 -10.83 17.02 -12.40
CA THR A 42 -11.17 15.83 -11.62
C THR A 42 -10.17 14.69 -11.89
N LYS A 43 -9.50 14.21 -10.85
CA LYS A 43 -8.60 13.07 -10.91
C LYS A 43 -9.36 11.80 -10.57
N ARG A 44 -9.16 10.72 -11.32
CA ARG A 44 -9.80 9.42 -11.06
C ARG A 44 -8.77 8.39 -10.65
N GLY A 45 -9.03 7.68 -9.56
CA GLY A 45 -7.99 6.89 -8.93
C GLY A 45 -8.48 5.90 -7.89
N ARG A 46 -7.50 5.48 -7.10
CA ARG A 46 -7.62 4.59 -5.95
C ARG A 46 -7.26 5.37 -4.70
N LEU A 47 -7.92 5.05 -3.60
CA LEU A 47 -7.66 5.63 -2.30
C LEU A 47 -7.26 4.52 -1.33
N TYR A 48 -6.19 4.77 -0.60
CA TYR A 48 -5.65 3.88 0.41
C TYR A 48 -5.73 4.58 1.75
N LEU A 49 -6.35 3.96 2.75
CA LEU A 49 -6.17 4.34 4.14
C LEU A 49 -5.08 3.45 4.72
N THR A 50 -4.05 4.06 5.30
CA THR A 50 -2.95 3.32 5.94
C THR A 50 -2.94 3.58 7.45
N THR A 51 -2.01 2.93 8.14
CA THR A 51 -1.72 3.18 9.56
C THR A 51 -1.23 4.60 9.85
N HIS A 52 -0.83 5.40 8.85
CA HIS A 52 -0.18 6.71 9.04
C HIS A 52 -0.83 7.87 8.26
N ARG A 53 -1.51 7.55 7.16
CA ARG A 53 -1.95 8.53 6.17
C ARG A 53 -3.01 7.98 5.23
N MET A 54 -3.70 8.86 4.52
CA MET A 54 -4.33 8.47 3.26
C MET A 54 -3.35 8.64 2.09
N ILE A 55 -3.54 7.85 1.04
CA ILE A 55 -2.82 8.01 -0.22
C ILE A 55 -3.84 7.92 -1.35
N PHE A 56 -3.86 8.92 -2.23
CA PHE A 56 -4.55 8.83 -3.51
C PHE A 56 -3.54 8.48 -4.60
N ASN A 57 -3.87 7.50 -5.46
CA ASN A 57 -3.12 7.24 -6.70
C ASN A 57 -4.03 7.41 -7.92
N ALA A 58 -3.61 8.23 -8.87
CA ALA A 58 -4.33 8.35 -10.14
C ALA A 58 -4.20 7.07 -10.95
N LYS A 59 -5.30 6.66 -11.58
CA LYS A 59 -5.33 5.49 -12.46
C LYS A 59 -4.75 5.78 -13.84
N ASN A 60 -5.01 6.98 -14.35
CA ASN A 60 -4.54 7.38 -15.66
C ASN A 60 -3.05 7.73 -15.57
N PRO A 61 -2.15 6.96 -16.22
CA PRO A 61 -0.72 7.20 -16.16
C PRO A 61 -0.30 8.49 -16.86
N ASN A 62 -1.19 9.18 -17.56
CA ASN A 62 -0.93 10.48 -18.18
C ASN A 62 -1.33 11.67 -17.28
N GLU A 63 -1.97 11.44 -16.13
CA GLU A 63 -2.30 12.51 -15.18
C GLU A 63 -1.03 13.12 -14.60
N GLU A 64 -0.95 14.45 -14.52
CA GLU A 64 0.21 15.09 -13.87
C GLU A 64 0.32 14.71 -12.39
N MET A 65 -0.81 14.55 -11.70
CA MET A 65 -0.86 13.98 -10.36
C MET A 65 -0.91 12.46 -10.43
N LYS A 66 0.22 11.81 -10.17
CA LYS A 66 0.33 10.35 -10.01
C LYS A 66 -0.10 9.89 -8.62
N SER A 67 0.26 10.68 -7.60
CA SER A 67 -0.10 10.39 -6.22
C SER A 67 -0.26 11.65 -5.38
N PHE A 68 -1.11 11.61 -4.37
CA PHE A 68 -1.17 12.63 -3.34
C PHE A 68 -1.20 11.98 -1.95
N SER A 69 -0.28 12.37 -1.09
CA SER A 69 -0.08 11.79 0.23
C SER A 69 -0.68 12.70 1.31
N PHE A 70 -1.52 12.11 2.17
CA PHE A 70 -2.24 12.79 3.25
C PHE A 70 -1.88 12.27 4.64
N PRO A 71 -0.71 12.64 5.18
CA PRO A 71 -0.40 12.43 6.58
C PRO A 71 -1.50 12.99 7.47
N PHE A 72 -1.94 12.21 8.47
CA PHE A 72 -3.06 12.61 9.34
C PHE A 72 -2.79 13.95 10.04
N ILE A 73 -1.54 14.20 10.44
CA ILE A 73 -1.11 15.47 11.04
C ILE A 73 -1.27 16.69 10.12
N THR A 74 -1.48 16.49 8.81
CA THR A 74 -1.65 17.59 7.84
C THR A 74 -3.09 17.80 7.37
N LEU A 75 -4.03 17.00 7.88
CA LEU A 75 -5.45 17.13 7.59
C LEU A 75 -6.10 18.09 8.58
N SER A 76 -6.88 19.03 8.08
CA SER A 76 -7.71 19.90 8.89
C SER A 76 -9.09 20.09 8.26
N GLU A 77 -10.07 20.44 9.09
CA GLU A 77 -11.44 20.72 8.66
C GLU A 77 -12.03 19.58 7.81
N VAL A 78 -11.78 18.33 8.21
CA VAL A 78 -12.32 17.17 7.48
C VAL A 78 -13.78 16.98 7.82
N GLU A 79 -14.60 16.92 6.78
CA GLU A 79 -16.05 16.78 6.87
C GLU A 79 -16.54 15.71 5.91
N LEU A 80 -17.55 14.96 6.35
CA LEU A 80 -18.29 14.01 5.54
C LEU A 80 -19.56 14.69 5.03
N GLU A 81 -19.65 14.91 3.72
CA GLU A 81 -20.87 15.42 3.08
C GLU A 81 -21.71 14.28 2.53
N GLN A 82 -23.00 14.31 2.84
CA GLN A 82 -24.02 13.42 2.31
C GLN A 82 -25.02 14.24 1.50
N PRO A 83 -24.73 14.53 0.22
CA PRO A 83 -25.64 15.30 -0.61
C PRO A 83 -26.92 14.49 -0.86
N ILE A 84 -28.07 15.16 -0.84
CA ILE A 84 -29.39 14.54 -1.14
C ILE A 84 -29.39 13.88 -2.52
N PHE A 85 -28.65 14.47 -3.47
CA PHE A 85 -28.41 13.92 -4.80
C PHE A 85 -26.92 13.85 -5.07
N GLY A 86 -26.43 12.65 -5.38
CA GLY A 86 -25.03 12.41 -5.74
C GLY A 86 -24.32 11.43 -4.81
N ALA A 87 -23.01 11.31 -4.99
CA ALA A 87 -22.17 10.45 -4.16
C ALA A 87 -21.74 11.17 -2.89
N ASN A 88 -21.74 10.45 -1.77
CA ASN A 88 -21.11 10.92 -0.54
C ASN A 88 -19.66 11.30 -0.80
N CYS A 89 -19.21 12.38 -0.18
CA CYS A 89 -17.85 12.87 -0.36
C CYS A 89 -17.20 13.22 0.97
N ILE A 90 -15.89 13.00 1.05
CA ILE A 90 -15.06 13.50 2.14
C ILE A 90 -14.38 14.76 1.62
N ARG A 91 -14.56 15.87 2.32
CA ARG A 91 -13.88 17.14 2.01
C ARG A 91 -12.98 17.55 3.16
N GLY A 92 -11.99 18.38 2.87
CA GLY A 92 -11.18 18.98 3.91
C GLY A 92 -10.16 19.97 3.36
N LYS A 93 -9.32 20.49 4.25
CA LYS A 93 -8.18 21.32 3.90
C LYS A 93 -6.89 20.50 3.93
N CYS A 94 -6.01 20.81 3.00
CA CYS A 94 -4.69 20.25 2.84
C CYS A 94 -3.65 21.37 2.93
N ARG A 95 -2.63 21.20 3.78
CA ARG A 95 -1.43 22.06 3.79
C ARG A 95 -0.22 21.31 3.24
N ALA A 96 0.53 21.98 2.36
CA ALA A 96 1.79 21.47 1.84
C ALA A 96 2.79 21.21 2.98
N GLN A 97 3.46 20.06 2.96
CA GLN A 97 4.63 19.86 3.80
C GLN A 97 5.86 20.49 3.15
N PRO A 98 6.86 20.94 3.93
CA PRO A 98 8.14 21.36 3.36
C PRO A 98 8.70 20.25 2.46
N ASN A 99 9.24 20.61 1.30
CA ASN A 99 9.72 19.68 0.27
C ASN A 99 8.65 18.73 -0.32
N GLY A 100 7.36 19.02 -0.14
CA GLY A 100 6.27 18.17 -0.60
C GLY A 100 5.91 18.27 -2.09
N ASN A 101 6.78 18.84 -2.94
CA ASN A 101 6.57 19.12 -4.38
C ASN A 101 5.45 20.12 -4.72
N TRP A 102 4.94 20.86 -3.75
CA TRP A 102 4.03 22.00 -3.94
C TRP A 102 4.07 22.90 -2.69
N ILE A 103 3.47 24.08 -2.77
CA ILE A 103 3.46 25.08 -1.69
C ILE A 103 2.03 25.59 -1.49
N GLY A 104 1.69 25.89 -0.22
CA GLY A 104 0.45 26.56 0.15
C GLY A 104 -0.58 25.63 0.77
N GLU A 105 -1.84 26.00 0.63
CA GLU A 105 -2.99 25.26 1.14
C GLU A 105 -4.01 25.06 0.03
N CYS A 106 -4.73 23.95 0.08
CA CYS A 106 -5.81 23.62 -0.82
C CYS A 106 -7.02 23.10 -0.06
N LYS A 107 -8.19 23.13 -0.69
CA LYS A 107 -9.32 22.27 -0.30
C LYS A 107 -9.33 21.06 -1.21
N PHE A 108 -9.67 19.90 -0.68
CA PHE A 108 -9.88 18.69 -1.46
C PHE A 108 -11.31 18.19 -1.29
N LYS A 109 -11.79 17.45 -2.29
CA LYS A 109 -13.01 16.64 -2.22
C LYS A 109 -12.72 15.26 -2.80
N LEU A 110 -13.13 14.22 -2.08
CA LEU A 110 -13.02 12.82 -2.47
C LEU A 110 -14.43 12.24 -2.62
N TYR A 111 -14.80 11.87 -3.84
CA TYR A 111 -16.10 11.31 -4.17
C TYR A 111 -15.99 9.78 -4.31
N PHE A 112 -16.74 9.06 -3.49
CA PHE A 112 -16.75 7.60 -3.45
C PHE A 112 -17.84 7.07 -4.38
N LYS A 113 -17.49 6.74 -5.62
CA LYS A 113 -18.48 6.35 -6.65
C LYS A 113 -19.06 4.96 -6.43
N SER A 114 -18.39 4.12 -5.64
CA SER A 114 -18.81 2.76 -5.31
C SER A 114 -19.42 2.64 -3.90
N GLY A 115 -19.71 3.75 -3.21
CA GLY A 115 -20.16 3.75 -1.81
C GLY A 115 -19.01 3.68 -0.79
N GLY A 116 -19.35 3.50 0.49
CA GLY A 116 -18.36 3.37 1.58
C GLY A 116 -17.80 4.69 2.14
N ALA A 117 -18.18 5.86 1.62
CA ALA A 117 -17.60 7.14 2.08
C ALA A 117 -17.75 7.37 3.60
N ILE A 118 -18.87 6.93 4.18
CA ILE A 118 -19.18 7.11 5.60
C ILE A 118 -18.20 6.28 6.43
N GLU A 119 -18.10 5.00 6.10
CA GLU A 119 -17.26 4.02 6.77
C GLU A 119 -15.77 4.35 6.58
N PHE A 120 -15.39 4.79 5.39
CA PHE A 120 -14.04 5.28 5.11
C PHE A 120 -13.73 6.51 5.96
N GLY A 121 -14.64 7.50 5.99
CA GLY A 121 -14.46 8.73 6.76
C GLY A 121 -14.35 8.47 8.26
N GLN A 122 -15.22 7.63 8.80
CA GLN A 122 -15.17 7.21 10.21
C GLN A 122 -13.86 6.46 10.52
N ALA A 123 -13.46 5.53 9.66
CA ALA A 123 -12.19 4.80 9.79
C ALA A 123 -10.97 5.74 9.75
N MET A 124 -10.98 6.71 8.83
CA MET A 124 -9.92 7.71 8.71
C MET A 124 -9.83 8.58 9.96
N LEU A 125 -10.97 9.10 10.46
CA LEU A 125 -10.99 9.93 11.67
C LEU A 125 -10.51 9.13 12.89
N ARG A 126 -10.91 7.86 13.00
CA ARG A 126 -10.44 6.98 14.08
C ARG A 126 -8.94 6.71 13.99
N ALA A 127 -8.42 6.44 12.80
CA ALA A 127 -6.99 6.24 12.58
C ALA A 127 -6.19 7.52 12.90
N ALA A 128 -6.69 8.69 12.50
CA ALA A 128 -6.08 9.98 12.80
C ALA A 128 -6.03 10.24 14.31
N GLU A 129 -7.13 10.01 15.04
CA GLU A 129 -7.20 10.14 16.50
C GLU A 129 -6.17 9.24 17.20
N MET A 130 -6.05 7.97 16.77
CA MET A 130 -5.08 7.04 17.32
C MET A 130 -3.64 7.45 17.01
N ALA A 131 -3.36 7.89 15.79
CA ALA A 131 -2.03 8.35 15.39
C ALA A 131 -1.61 9.63 16.13
N GLN A 132 -2.54 10.56 16.38
CA GLN A 132 -2.28 11.79 17.13
C GLN A 132 -1.85 11.52 18.57
N ARG A 133 -2.41 10.49 19.23
CA ARG A 133 -1.98 10.07 20.58
C ARG A 133 -0.52 9.62 20.63
N ASN A 134 0.02 9.18 19.50
CA ASN A 134 1.40 8.73 19.35
C ASN A 134 2.33 9.82 18.79
N GLY A 135 1.79 10.98 18.42
CA GLY A 135 2.51 12.06 17.77
C GLY A 135 3.19 13.03 18.74
N PRO A 136 4.14 13.83 18.25
CA PRO A 136 4.75 14.90 19.04
C PRO A 136 3.70 15.99 19.35
N GLU A 137 3.87 16.73 20.46
CA GLU A 137 3.00 17.86 20.81
C GLU A 137 2.99 18.99 19.76
N HIS A 138 3.95 18.98 18.83
CA HIS A 138 4.08 20.03 17.82
C HIS A 138 3.32 19.68 16.52
N ASP A 139 2.45 20.61 16.13
CA ASP A 139 1.46 20.49 15.04
C ASP A 139 2.04 20.62 13.62
N ALA A 140 3.37 20.72 13.50
CA ALA A 140 4.05 20.91 12.22
C ALA A 140 4.48 19.56 11.63
N PRO A 141 4.00 19.18 10.42
CA PRO A 141 4.50 17.99 9.75
C PRO A 141 6.00 18.13 9.45
N PRO A 142 6.80 17.06 9.62
CA PRO A 142 8.20 17.12 9.24
C PRO A 142 8.33 17.35 7.73
N PRO A 143 9.46 17.92 7.28
CA PRO A 143 9.79 18.01 5.87
C PRO A 143 9.68 16.63 5.20
N TYR A 144 9.16 16.60 3.98
CA TYR A 144 9.30 15.44 3.13
C TYR A 144 10.78 15.16 2.88
N THR A 145 11.15 13.91 3.03
CA THR A 145 12.42 13.39 2.57
C THR A 145 12.13 12.31 1.54
N PRO A 146 12.62 12.46 0.29
CA PRO A 146 12.46 11.41 -0.70
C PRO A 146 13.16 10.13 -0.23
N PRO A 147 12.63 8.95 -0.56
CA PRO A 147 13.31 7.69 -0.32
C PRO A 147 14.73 7.69 -0.87
N THR A 148 15.73 7.42 -0.03
CA THR A 148 17.15 7.35 -0.44
C THR A 148 17.52 6.00 -1.03
N SER A 149 16.76 4.95 -0.70
CA SER A 149 16.85 3.61 -1.29
C SER A 149 15.85 3.45 -2.43
N GLY A 150 16.06 2.42 -3.26
CA GLY A 150 15.03 1.95 -4.18
C GLY A 150 13.78 1.46 -3.45
N TRP A 151 12.77 1.08 -4.24
CA TRP A 151 11.54 0.43 -3.79
C TRP A 151 11.51 -1.03 -4.23
N TYR A 152 10.75 -1.86 -3.52
CA TYR A 152 10.54 -3.27 -3.82
C TYR A 152 9.08 -3.64 -3.57
N ALA A 153 8.66 -4.84 -3.99
CA ALA A 153 7.30 -5.31 -3.74
C ALA A 153 7.05 -5.44 -2.24
N ALA A 154 5.98 -4.82 -1.74
CA ALA A 154 5.61 -4.94 -0.33
C ALA A 154 5.27 -6.40 -0.01
N PRO A 155 5.54 -6.89 1.21
CA PRO A 155 5.11 -8.20 1.64
C PRO A 155 3.57 -8.23 1.81
N PRO A 156 2.89 -9.36 1.59
CA PRO A 156 1.42 -9.45 1.67
C PRO A 156 0.83 -8.93 2.98
N VAL A 157 1.56 -9.09 4.08
CA VAL A 157 1.21 -8.61 5.44
C VAL A 157 0.98 -7.09 5.54
N ALA A 158 1.45 -6.32 4.56
CA ALA A 158 1.30 -4.87 4.47
C ALA A 158 0.02 -4.42 3.76
N TYR A 159 -0.66 -5.30 3.02
CA TYR A 159 -1.81 -4.91 2.18
C TYR A 159 -2.95 -5.92 2.08
N LEU A 160 -2.79 -7.13 2.62
CA LEU A 160 -3.90 -8.06 2.78
C LEU A 160 -4.73 -7.68 3.99
N ALA A 161 -6.07 -7.73 3.83
CA ALA A 161 -7.03 -7.32 4.83
C ALA A 161 -6.70 -7.98 6.19
N PRO A 162 -6.54 -7.19 7.27
CA PRO A 162 -6.23 -7.71 8.58
C PRO A 162 -7.48 -8.33 9.21
N ALA A 163 -7.99 -9.43 8.68
CA ALA A 163 -9.09 -10.17 9.32
C ALA A 163 -8.73 -10.59 10.77
N THR A 164 -7.43 -10.60 11.11
CA THR A 164 -6.91 -10.98 12.42
C THR A 164 -6.15 -9.87 13.15
N ARG A 165 -5.89 -8.70 12.53
CA ARG A 165 -5.10 -7.64 13.19
C ARG A 165 -6.03 -6.63 13.85
N ASN A 166 -6.18 -6.76 15.16
CA ASN A 166 -6.88 -5.80 15.99
C ASN A 166 -5.91 -4.69 16.42
N TYR A 167 -6.27 -3.43 16.18
CA TYR A 167 -5.50 -2.26 16.59
C TYR A 167 -6.06 -1.61 17.86
N GLY A 168 -6.85 -2.35 18.66
CA GLY A 168 -7.77 -1.78 19.64
C GLY A 168 -9.06 -1.21 19.01
N TRP A 169 -9.14 -1.34 17.69
CA TRP A 169 -10.27 -1.08 16.82
C TRP A 169 -10.07 -1.91 15.55
N MET A 170 -11.17 -2.37 14.95
CA MET A 170 -11.15 -3.16 13.73
C MET A 170 -11.60 -2.27 12.56
N PRO A 171 -10.76 -2.06 11.53
CA PRO A 171 -11.18 -1.38 10.32
C PRO A 171 -12.36 -2.08 9.66
N PRO A 172 -13.30 -1.35 9.02
CA PRO A 172 -14.50 -1.91 8.40
C PRO A 172 -14.19 -2.65 7.08
N VAL A 173 -13.31 -3.65 7.13
CA VAL A 173 -12.84 -4.42 5.95
C VAL A 173 -13.96 -5.18 5.24
N ASN A 174 -15.07 -5.45 5.92
CA ASN A 174 -16.27 -6.04 5.31
C ASN A 174 -16.96 -5.11 4.31
N VAL A 175 -16.81 -3.79 4.46
CA VAL A 175 -17.35 -2.78 3.54
C VAL A 175 -16.40 -2.50 2.38
N PHE A 176 -15.11 -2.82 2.57
CA PHE A 176 -14.05 -2.67 1.57
C PHE A 176 -13.41 -4.04 1.28
N PRO A 177 -14.15 -4.96 0.62
CA PRO A 177 -13.66 -6.32 0.37
C PRO A 177 -12.56 -6.38 -0.70
N ASP A 178 -12.41 -5.33 -1.50
CA ASP A 178 -11.42 -5.25 -2.55
C ASP A 178 -10.00 -5.12 -1.98
N ALA A 179 -9.04 -5.73 -2.67
CA ALA A 179 -7.62 -5.57 -2.40
C ALA A 179 -6.95 -4.69 -3.46
N PRO A 180 -5.79 -4.07 -3.16
CA PRO A 180 -4.98 -3.43 -4.18
C PRO A 180 -4.68 -4.40 -5.34
N PRO A 181 -4.57 -3.91 -6.59
CA PRO A 181 -4.20 -4.75 -7.73
C PRO A 181 -2.92 -5.55 -7.48
N ALA A 182 -2.84 -6.74 -8.07
CA ALA A 182 -1.64 -7.56 -8.00
C ALA A 182 -0.42 -6.78 -8.49
N ASN A 183 0.72 -6.94 -7.80
CA ASN A 183 1.99 -6.27 -8.12
C ASN A 183 1.92 -4.73 -8.12
N SER A 184 0.99 -4.13 -7.36
CA SER A 184 0.82 -2.68 -7.31
C SER A 184 1.09 -2.05 -5.93
N VAL A 185 1.66 -2.80 -4.99
CA VAL A 185 2.01 -2.28 -3.66
C VAL A 185 3.52 -2.40 -3.49
N PHE A 186 4.16 -1.26 -3.32
CA PHE A 186 5.60 -1.14 -3.19
C PHE A 186 5.97 -0.56 -1.84
N MET A 187 7.15 -0.91 -1.35
CA MET A 187 7.65 -0.47 -0.06
C MET A 187 9.07 0.08 -0.19
N THR A 188 9.39 1.05 0.67
CA THR A 188 10.76 1.55 0.89
C THR A 188 11.27 1.04 2.23
N GLU A 189 12.59 0.98 2.40
CA GLU A 189 13.20 0.64 3.70
C GLU A 189 13.09 1.77 4.74
N MET A 190 12.73 2.98 4.30
CA MET A 190 12.61 4.11 5.21
C MET A 190 11.35 3.98 6.08
N PRO A 191 11.45 4.25 7.39
CA PRO A 191 10.28 4.28 8.26
C PRO A 191 9.36 5.47 7.91
N PRO A 192 8.09 5.44 8.32
CA PRO A 192 7.17 6.53 8.09
C PRO A 192 7.65 7.79 8.82
N PRO A 193 7.69 8.95 8.14
CA PRO A 193 8.08 10.20 8.78
C PRO A 193 6.90 10.84 9.53
N TYR A 194 5.83 10.10 9.84
CA TYR A 194 4.67 10.60 10.55
C TYR A 194 4.29 9.63 11.67
N PRO A 195 3.56 10.08 12.69
CA PRO A 195 2.96 9.18 13.69
C PRO A 195 1.96 8.23 13.02
N GLY A 196 1.88 7.01 13.55
CA GLY A 196 0.91 6.00 13.09
C GLY A 196 0.13 5.39 14.23
N ILE A 197 -0.85 4.54 13.91
CA ILE A 197 -1.74 3.95 14.90
C ILE A 197 -1.07 2.94 15.87
N ASN A 198 0.09 2.38 15.52
CA ASN A 198 0.67 1.20 16.19
C ASN A 198 1.99 1.42 16.92
N SER A 199 2.57 2.62 16.86
CA SER A 199 3.85 2.88 17.51
C SER A 199 3.98 4.34 17.90
N PRO A 200 4.55 4.63 19.09
CA PRO A 200 4.99 5.96 19.44
C PRO A 200 5.92 6.49 18.34
N TYR A 201 5.67 7.70 17.86
CA TYR A 201 6.48 8.33 16.82
C TYR A 201 7.89 8.58 17.35
N GLN A 202 8.90 7.92 16.77
CA GLN A 202 10.29 8.09 17.20
C GLN A 202 11.00 9.30 16.55
N GLY A 203 10.34 10.01 15.63
CA GLY A 203 10.96 11.11 14.88
C GLY A 203 12.15 10.68 14.01
N TYR A 204 12.61 11.56 13.13
CA TYR A 204 13.96 11.41 12.59
C TYR A 204 14.93 11.76 13.72
N ALA A 205 15.42 10.76 14.45
CA ALA A 205 16.64 10.94 15.21
C ALA A 205 17.76 11.25 14.21
N SER A 206 18.27 12.49 14.23
CA SER A 206 19.51 12.87 13.54
C SER A 206 20.73 12.27 14.26
N GLY A 207 20.73 10.95 14.45
CA GLY A 207 21.72 10.21 15.19
C GLY A 207 21.75 8.77 14.67
N ALA A 208 22.95 8.21 14.60
CA ALA A 208 23.31 6.89 14.09
C ALA A 208 22.27 5.77 14.32
N PRO A 209 22.22 4.74 13.45
CA PRO A 209 21.26 3.65 13.57
C PRO A 209 21.50 2.86 14.87
N GLN A 210 20.77 3.20 15.93
CA GLN A 210 20.52 2.29 17.04
C GLN A 210 19.25 1.53 16.71
N HIS A 211 19.44 0.27 16.32
CA HIS A 211 18.37 -0.72 16.26
C HIS A 211 17.58 -0.72 17.57
N PRO A 212 16.26 -0.47 17.58
CA PRO A 212 15.42 -0.86 18.69
C PRO A 212 15.22 -2.37 18.60
N GLN A 213 15.80 -3.07 19.57
CA GLN A 213 15.52 -4.47 19.87
C GLN A 213 14.01 -4.63 20.11
N GLY A 214 13.40 -5.59 19.40
CA GLY A 214 11.97 -5.64 19.13
C GLY A 214 11.02 -5.68 20.33
N ALA A 215 9.79 -5.22 20.06
CA ALA A 215 8.59 -5.50 20.85
C ALA A 215 7.59 -6.29 19.99
N TRP A 216 8.02 -7.47 19.52
CA TRP A 216 7.10 -8.50 19.04
C TRP A 216 7.51 -9.81 19.72
N GLY A 217 6.59 -10.33 20.53
CA GLY A 217 6.78 -11.50 21.39
C GLY A 217 7.33 -12.70 20.62
N GLY A 218 8.31 -13.34 21.23
CA GLY A 218 9.07 -14.43 20.64
C GLY A 218 8.25 -15.69 20.38
N VAL A 219 8.54 -16.32 19.25
CA VAL A 219 8.48 -17.77 19.12
C VAL A 219 9.87 -18.20 18.66
N ASN A 220 10.52 -18.99 19.52
CA ASN A 220 11.90 -19.40 19.41
C ASN A 220 12.04 -20.44 18.28
N GLN A 221 12.68 -20.10 17.16
CA GLN A 221 13.30 -21.07 16.27
C GLN A 221 14.72 -20.63 15.96
N GLN A 222 15.64 -21.36 16.55
CA GLN A 222 17.07 -21.21 16.46
C GLN A 222 17.55 -21.75 15.11
N SER A 223 18.12 -20.91 14.25
CA SER A 223 18.85 -21.38 13.07
C SER A 223 20.07 -20.50 12.80
N ASN A 224 21.21 -21.14 12.99
CA ASN A 224 22.59 -20.71 12.75
C ASN A 224 22.77 -20.16 11.32
N TRP A 225 23.23 -18.92 11.16
CA TRP A 225 23.67 -18.40 9.86
C TRP A 225 25.01 -17.65 9.98
N VAL A 226 25.99 -18.13 9.20
CA VAL A 226 27.34 -17.60 9.05
C VAL A 226 27.32 -16.54 7.93
N PRO A 227 27.97 -15.36 8.07
CA PRO A 227 27.94 -14.34 7.03
C PRO A 227 29.05 -14.58 5.99
N THR A 228 28.71 -14.53 4.71
CA THR A 228 29.69 -14.34 3.62
C THR A 228 29.41 -13.01 2.91
N GLN A 229 30.45 -12.18 2.82
CA GLN A 229 30.48 -10.87 2.18
C GLN A 229 31.02 -10.97 0.73
N PRO A 230 30.84 -9.92 -0.09
CA PRO A 230 30.60 -9.99 -1.54
C PRO A 230 31.85 -9.70 -2.38
N ASN A 231 31.88 -10.15 -3.64
CA ASN A 231 32.70 -9.49 -4.65
C ASN A 231 32.30 -9.81 -6.11
N GLY A 232 32.28 -8.76 -6.95
CA GLY A 232 32.80 -8.80 -8.33
C GLY A 232 31.86 -9.15 -9.50
N ALA A 233 31.47 -8.11 -10.25
CA ALA A 233 30.81 -8.07 -11.58
C ALA A 233 31.56 -8.81 -12.74
N PRO A 234 31.21 -8.68 -14.05
CA PRO A 234 29.97 -8.32 -14.78
C PRO A 234 29.60 -9.29 -15.95
N GLY A 235 28.37 -9.19 -16.47
CA GLY A 235 28.09 -9.37 -17.90
C GLY A 235 27.41 -10.67 -18.35
N LEU A 236 26.22 -10.56 -18.95
CA LEU A 236 25.96 -10.77 -20.39
C LEU A 236 24.44 -10.91 -20.63
N ALA A 237 23.93 -10.06 -21.51
CA ALA A 237 22.58 -10.17 -22.06
C ALA A 237 22.43 -11.44 -22.91
N ASN A 238 21.29 -12.13 -22.84
CA ASN A 238 20.18 -12.06 -23.83
C ASN A 238 19.18 -13.23 -23.57
N PRO A 239 18.11 -13.44 -24.37
CA PRO A 239 16.71 -13.21 -24.00
C PRO A 239 15.87 -14.50 -23.96
N SER A 240 14.54 -14.36 -23.82
CA SER A 240 13.48 -15.33 -24.20
C SER A 240 12.82 -16.12 -23.06
N TYR A 241 11.77 -15.54 -22.44
CA TYR A 241 10.60 -16.32 -22.00
C TYR A 241 9.33 -15.47 -22.21
N PRO A 242 8.24 -16.02 -22.79
CA PRO A 242 7.06 -15.22 -23.15
C PRO A 242 6.20 -14.87 -21.93
N LEU A 243 5.63 -13.68 -21.97
CA LEU A 243 4.46 -13.29 -21.17
C LEU A 243 3.27 -14.19 -21.53
N GLY A 244 2.59 -14.70 -20.50
CA GLY A 244 1.18 -15.08 -20.59
C GLY A 244 0.90 -16.50 -20.15
N ASP A 245 0.57 -16.68 -18.86
CA ASP A 245 -0.21 -17.83 -18.42
C ASP A 245 -1.36 -17.37 -17.53
N THR A 246 -2.49 -17.10 -18.17
CA THR A 246 -3.79 -16.79 -17.55
C THR A 246 -4.30 -17.95 -16.66
N LYS A 247 -3.65 -19.11 -16.71
CA LYS A 247 -4.00 -20.34 -15.97
C LYS A 247 -3.49 -20.36 -14.53
N ALA A 248 -2.46 -19.57 -14.19
CA ALA A 248 -1.98 -19.43 -12.81
C ALA A 248 -2.93 -18.56 -11.95
N ALA A 249 -3.78 -17.74 -12.59
CA ALA A 249 -4.72 -16.87 -11.90
C ALA A 249 -5.97 -17.62 -11.38
N GLU A 250 -6.46 -18.65 -12.07
CA GLU A 250 -7.62 -19.44 -11.63
C GLU A 250 -7.30 -20.35 -10.43
N ALA A 251 -6.07 -20.86 -10.31
CA ALA A 251 -5.67 -21.73 -9.20
C ALA A 251 -5.66 -21.02 -7.83
N THR A 252 -5.70 -19.68 -7.81
CA THR A 252 -5.76 -18.89 -6.57
C THR A 252 -7.21 -18.74 -6.05
N GLN A 253 -8.23 -19.09 -6.85
CA GLN A 253 -9.64 -18.96 -6.45
C GLN A 253 -10.22 -20.21 -5.76
N SER A 254 -9.47 -21.32 -5.65
CA SER A 254 -10.02 -22.60 -5.17
C SER A 254 -9.23 -23.24 -4.01
N ALA A 255 -8.68 -22.42 -3.10
CA ALA A 255 -8.13 -22.94 -1.85
C ALA A 255 -9.27 -23.16 -0.83
N TYR A 256 -9.55 -24.42 -0.48
CA TYR A 256 -10.48 -24.76 0.60
C TYR A 256 -9.72 -24.83 1.93
N TYR A 257 -10.21 -24.13 2.95
CA TYR A 257 -9.57 -24.05 4.27
C TYR A 257 -10.12 -25.15 5.20
N ASP A 258 -9.23 -25.99 5.74
CA ASP A 258 -9.56 -26.99 6.78
C ASP A 258 -9.24 -26.41 8.18
N PRO A 259 -10.25 -26.14 9.02
CA PRO A 259 -10.07 -25.55 10.34
C PRO A 259 -9.24 -26.39 11.32
N ASN A 260 -9.04 -27.68 11.08
CA ASN A 260 -8.29 -28.56 11.99
C ASN A 260 -6.80 -28.65 11.67
N ARG A 261 -6.33 -28.09 10.54
CA ARG A 261 -4.92 -28.15 10.12
C ARG A 261 -4.44 -26.78 9.59
N PRO A 262 -4.30 -25.76 10.45
CA PRO A 262 -3.98 -24.38 10.05
C PRO A 262 -2.59 -24.19 9.44
N GLN A 263 -1.75 -25.23 9.43
CA GLN A 263 -0.38 -25.21 8.91
C GLN A 263 -0.27 -25.75 7.47
N CYS A 264 -1.36 -26.20 6.85
CA CYS A 264 -1.32 -26.80 5.52
C CYS A 264 -2.45 -26.26 4.62
N ALA A 265 -2.10 -25.46 3.61
CA ALA A 265 -2.99 -25.17 2.50
C ALA A 265 -2.93 -26.33 1.51
N TYR A 266 -4.02 -27.09 1.37
CA TYR A 266 -4.11 -28.17 0.39
C TYR A 266 -4.61 -27.59 -0.93
N VAL A 267 -3.74 -27.55 -1.93
CA VAL A 267 -4.12 -27.29 -3.33
C VAL A 267 -4.38 -28.67 -3.96
N PRO A 268 -5.62 -29.02 -4.31
CA PRO A 268 -5.88 -30.28 -5.01
C PRO A 268 -5.13 -30.25 -6.35
N PRO A 269 -4.44 -31.34 -6.73
CA PRO A 269 -3.79 -31.40 -8.03
C PRO A 269 -4.84 -31.22 -9.15
N PRO A 270 -4.49 -30.52 -10.24
CA PRO A 270 -5.41 -30.31 -11.35
C PRO A 270 -5.90 -31.66 -11.90
N ALA A 271 -7.19 -31.75 -12.22
CA ALA A 271 -7.87 -32.98 -12.64
C ALA A 271 -7.34 -33.60 -13.96
N TYR A 272 -6.34 -32.99 -14.59
CA TYR A 272 -5.65 -33.49 -15.78
C TYR A 272 -4.15 -33.40 -15.58
N TYR A 273 -3.56 -34.46 -15.00
CA TYR A 273 -2.13 -34.70 -15.05
C TYR A 273 -1.87 -35.61 -16.25
N GLU A 274 -1.64 -35.03 -17.44
CA GLU A 274 -0.95 -35.80 -18.48
C GLU A 274 0.49 -35.98 -18.03
N SER A 275 0.88 -37.24 -17.84
CA SER A 275 2.26 -37.58 -17.49
C SER A 275 3.16 -37.21 -18.68
N PRO A 276 4.32 -36.57 -18.46
CA PRO A 276 5.24 -36.29 -19.56
C PRO A 276 5.68 -37.61 -20.23
N PRO A 277 5.87 -37.63 -21.56
CA PRO A 277 6.25 -38.84 -22.28
C PRO A 277 7.58 -39.38 -21.76
N SER A 278 7.66 -40.70 -21.67
CA SER A 278 8.89 -41.39 -21.25
C SER A 278 10.03 -41.12 -22.24
N PHE A 279 11.29 -41.20 -21.79
CA PHE A 279 12.48 -40.94 -22.61
C PHE A 279 12.52 -41.77 -23.92
N GLN A 280 11.88 -42.93 -23.92
CA GLN A 280 11.72 -43.79 -25.10
C GLN A 280 10.73 -43.21 -26.12
N GLN A 281 9.65 -42.56 -25.70
CA GLN A 281 8.67 -41.93 -26.59
C GLN A 281 9.15 -40.61 -27.21
N ALA A 282 10.13 -39.94 -26.58
CA ALA A 282 10.72 -38.72 -27.13
C ALA A 282 11.73 -38.98 -28.26
N THR A 283 12.27 -40.20 -28.35
CA THR A 283 13.32 -40.56 -29.30
C THR A 283 12.80 -41.24 -30.58
N GLU A 284 11.57 -41.77 -30.58
CA GLU A 284 10.96 -42.41 -31.76
C GLU A 284 10.40 -41.42 -32.80
N LYS A 285 10.27 -40.13 -32.48
CA LYS A 285 9.76 -39.10 -33.43
C LYS A 285 10.81 -38.52 -34.38
N LYS A 286 12.03 -39.08 -34.42
CA LYS A 286 13.10 -38.55 -35.27
C LYS A 286 13.35 -39.32 -36.57
N ASP A 287 12.63 -40.41 -36.82
CA ASP A 287 12.73 -41.16 -38.07
C ASP A 287 11.33 -41.51 -38.61
N GLN A 288 10.68 -40.52 -39.22
CA GLN A 288 9.72 -40.69 -40.32
C GLN A 288 9.50 -39.37 -41.06
#